data_AF-A0A961XWC4-F1
#
_entry.id   AF-A0A961XWC4-F1
#
_cell.length_a   1.000
_cell.length_b   1.000
_cell.length_c   1.000
_cell.angle_alpha   90.00
_cell.angle_beta   90.00
_cell.angle_gamma   90.00
#
_symmetry.space_group_name_H-M   'P 1'
#
loop_
_entity.id
_entity.type
_entity.pdbx_description
1 polymer ?
#
loop_
_entity_poly.entity_id
_entity_poly.type
_entity_poly.pdbx_seq_one_letter_code
_entity_poly.pdbx_strand_id
1 'polypeptide(L)' 'MPTLKIEYLSPKELKPHPRNARTHSPKQVRQLKSSIEQFGFINPIVINKEIRILNGHGRAQAAIQLGLKLVC' A
#
# COMPACT_ATOMS: atom_id res chain seq x y z
N MET A 1 14.03 -17.38 11.35
CA MET A 1 12.92 -16.49 10.94
C MET A 1 13.42 -15.64 9.78
N PRO A 2 12.64 -15.44 8.71
CA PRO A 2 13.07 -14.53 7.65
C PRO A 2 13.24 -13.12 8.23
N THR A 3 14.37 -12.48 7.94
CA THR A 3 14.64 -11.10 8.36
C THR A 3 13.70 -10.16 7.62
N LEU A 4 12.98 -9.31 8.35
CA LEU A 4 12.16 -8.27 7.74
C LEU A 4 13.09 -7.21 7.13
N LYS A 5 12.88 -6.91 5.84
CA LYS A 5 13.56 -5.83 5.13
C LYS A 5 12.52 -4.81 4.67
N ILE A 6 12.80 -3.53 4.89
CA ILE A 6 11.95 -2.42 4.45
C ILE A 6 12.65 -1.75 3.27
N GLU A 7 11.90 -1.54 2.19
CA GLU A 7 12.38 -0.89 0.97
C GLU A 7 11.34 0.12 0.50
N TYR A 8 11.80 1.21 -0.09
CA TYR A 8 10.92 2.22 -0.68
C TYR A 8 10.73 1.93 -2.17
N LEU A 9 9.49 1.66 -2.58
CA LEU A 9 9.14 1.34 -3.96
C LEU A 9 8.08 2.29 -4.50
N SER A 10 7.95 2.38 -5.83
CA SER A 10 6.84 3.11 -6.39
C SER A 10 5.53 2.36 -6.12
N PRO A 11 4.47 3.02 -5.62
CA PRO A 11 3.19 2.36 -5.41
C PRO A 11 2.57 1.85 -6.73
N LYS A 12 3.02 2.37 -7.89
CA LYS A 12 2.59 1.92 -9.23
C LYS A 12 3.25 0.61 -9.67
N GLU A 13 4.37 0.22 -9.06
CA GLU A 13 5.06 -1.04 -9.35
C GLU A 13 4.42 -2.22 -8.59
N LEU A 14 3.62 -1.92 -7.58
CA LEU A 14 2.96 -2.90 -6.73
C LEU A 14 1.86 -3.65 -7.46
N LYS A 15 1.97 -4.98 -7.49
CA LYS A 15 0.99 -5.86 -8.15
C LYS A 15 -0.11 -6.24 -7.17
N PRO A 16 -1.39 -5.93 -7.44
CA PRO A 16 -2.47 -6.38 -6.57
C PRO A 16 -2.58 -7.91 -6.61
N HIS A 17 -2.80 -8.52 -5.45
CA HIS A 17 -3.12 -9.95 -5.38
C HIS A 17 -4.52 -10.22 -5.97
N PRO A 18 -4.67 -11.19 -6.90
CA PRO A 18 -5.94 -11.45 -7.59
C PRO A 18 -7.04 -11.95 -6.64
N ARG A 19 -6.65 -12.67 -5.57
CA ARG A 19 -7.55 -13.13 -4.51
C ARG A 19 -7.62 -12.17 -3.32
N ASN A 20 -7.50 -10.86 -3.56
CA ASN A 20 -7.67 -9.91 -2.46
C ASN A 20 -9.13 -9.98 -1.97
N ALA A 21 -9.31 -10.60 -0.80
CA ALA A 21 -10.63 -10.80 -0.21
C ALA A 21 -11.30 -9.49 0.23
N ARG A 22 -10.54 -8.39 0.36
CA ARG A 22 -11.04 -7.09 0.80
C ARG A 22 -10.98 -6.07 -0.32
N THR A 23 -12.14 -5.69 -0.82
CA THR A 23 -12.29 -4.49 -1.65
C THR A 23 -12.43 -3.27 -0.75
N HIS A 24 -11.86 -2.14 -1.16
CA HIS A 24 -11.94 -0.89 -0.41
C HIS A 24 -12.96 0.03 -1.07
N SER A 25 -14.02 0.36 -0.33
CA SER A 25 -14.99 1.36 -0.78
C SER A 25 -14.32 2.73 -0.96
N PRO A 26 -14.85 3.61 -1.83
CA PRO A 26 -14.31 4.96 -2.00
C PRO A 26 -14.20 5.74 -0.68
N LYS A 27 -15.11 5.52 0.27
CA LYS A 27 -15.08 6.14 1.60
C LYS A 27 -13.87 5.68 2.42
N GLN A 28 -13.59 4.38 2.42
CA GLN A 28 -12.42 3.83 3.12
C GLN A 28 -11.11 4.33 2.50
N VAL A 29 -11.04 4.39 1.17
CA VAL A 29 -9.86 4.95 0.49
C VAL A 29 -9.64 6.40 0.88
N ARG A 30 -10.71 7.22 0.97
CA ARG A 30 -10.60 8.61 1.45
C ARG A 30 -10.07 8.71 2.87
N GLN A 31 -10.55 7.87 3.79
CA GLN A 31 -10.03 7.84 5.16
C GLN A 31 -8.54 7.48 5.21
N LEU A 32 -8.10 6.53 4.39
CA LEU A 32 -6.69 6.17 4.27
C LEU A 32 -5.86 7.32 3.72
N LYS A 33 -6.36 8.06 2.72
CA LYS A 33 -5.69 9.26 2.22
C LYS A 33 -5.50 10.30 3.29
N SER A 34 -6.58 10.66 4.00
CA SER A 34 -6.51 11.66 5.07
C SER A 34 -5.54 11.25 6.17
N SER A 35 -5.49 9.96 6.52
CA SER A 35 -4.50 9.43 7.46
C SER A 35 -3.07 9.57 6.93
N ILE A 36 -2.82 9.25 5.66
CA ILE A 36 -1.49 9.38 5.03
C ILE A 36 -1.07 10.85 4.93
N GLU A 37 -1.97 11.76 4.60
CA GLU A 37 -1.68 13.21 4.54
C GLU A 37 -1.35 13.77 5.92
N GLN A 38 -2.05 13.32 6.96
CA GLN A 38 -1.86 13.82 8.33
C GLN A 38 -0.60 13.24 9.01
N PHE A 39 -0.33 11.95 8.82
CA PHE A 39 0.70 11.23 9.58
C PHE A 39 1.85 10.70 8.74
N GLY A 40 1.76 10.81 7.41
CA GLY A 40 2.67 10.14 6.50
C GLY A 40 2.38 8.65 6.35
N PHE A 41 3.27 7.96 5.63
CA PHE A 41 3.14 6.53 5.35
C PHE A 41 3.80 5.69 6.45
N ILE A 42 3.12 5.55 7.59
CA ILE A 42 3.67 4.91 8.80
C ILE A 42 3.55 3.37 8.82
N ASN A 43 2.69 2.82 7.96
CA ASN A 43 2.37 1.38 7.94
C ASN A 43 2.79 0.76 6.61
N PRO A 44 3.87 -0.03 6.58
CA PRO A 44 4.37 -0.67 5.37
C PRO A 44 3.35 -1.51 4.61
N ILE A 45 3.56 -1.66 3.31
CA ILE A 45 2.86 -2.62 2.47
C ILE A 45 3.66 -3.92 2.47
N VAL A 46 3.00 -5.01 2.82
CA VAL A 46 3.65 -6.33 2.81
C VAL A 46 3.53 -6.91 1.41
N ILE A 47 4.67 -7.18 0.79
CA ILE A 47 4.77 -7.79 -0.54
C ILE A 47 5.52 -9.11 -0.49
N ASN A 48 5.29 -9.97 -1.50
CA ASN A 48 6.14 -11.12 -1.76
C ASN A 48 7.31 -10.72 -2.70
N LYS A 49 8.17 -11.70 -3.03
CA LYS A 49 9.33 -11.53 -3.92
C LYS A 49 8.98 -11.09 -5.36
N GLU A 50 7.73 -11.24 -5.78
CA GLU A 50 7.24 -10.84 -7.11
C GLU A 50 6.61 -9.44 -7.11
N ILE A 51 6.78 -8.67 -6.02
CA ILE A 51 6.19 -7.34 -5.79
C ILE A 51 4.65 -7.41 -5.72
N ARG A 52 4.11 -8.57 -5.33
CA ARG A 52 2.66 -8.75 -5.15
C ARG A 52 2.24 -8.42 -3.73
N ILE A 53 1.24 -7.56 -3.59
CA ILE A 53 0.70 -7.11 -2.30
C ILE A 53 0.03 -8.27 -1.58
N LEU A 54 0.58 -8.66 -0.42
CA LEU A 54 -0.05 -9.59 0.51
C LEU A 54 -0.97 -8.85 1.49
N ASN A 55 -0.58 -7.65 1.93
CA ASN A 55 -1.36 -6.78 2.81
C ASN A 55 -1.07 -5.30 2.50
N GLY A 56 -2.11 -4.46 2.50
CA GLY A 56 -1.97 -3.03 2.31
C GLY A 56 -2.57 -2.49 1.01
N HIS A 57 -3.43 -3.24 0.31
CA HIS A 57 -4.04 -2.84 -0.96
C HIS A 57 -4.70 -1.45 -0.89
N GLY A 58 -5.46 -1.16 0.16
CA GLY A 58 -6.07 0.17 0.34
C GLY A 58 -5.05 1.28 0.52
N ARG A 59 -3.93 1.02 1.22
CA ARG A 59 -2.83 1.99 1.37
C ARG A 59 -2.12 2.23 0.05
N ALA A 60 -1.89 1.17 -0.74
CA ALA A 60 -1.35 1.27 -2.09
C ALA A 60 -2.26 2.12 -3.00
N GLN A 61 -3.57 1.83 -2.99
CA GLN A 61 -4.55 2.58 -3.76
C GLN A 61 -4.61 4.06 -3.35
N ALA A 62 -4.61 4.34 -2.04
CA ALA A 62 -4.58 5.70 -1.51
C ALA A 62 -3.30 6.43 -1.96
N ALA A 63 -2.13 5.80 -1.84
CA ALA A 63 -0.84 6.35 -2.26
C ALA A 63 -0.78 6.67 -3.77
N ILE A 64 -1.29 5.78 -4.63
CA ILE A 64 -1.41 6.03 -6.08
C ILE A 64 -2.26 7.27 -6.33
N GLN A 65 -3.43 7.36 -5.69
CA GLN A 65 -4.35 8.47 -5.90
C GLN A 65 -3.87 9.79 -5.28
N LEU A 66 -2.97 9.75 -4.29
CA LEU A 66 -2.28 10.93 -3.74
C LEU A 66 -1.05 11.34 -4.57
N GLY A 67 -0.64 10.52 -5.56
CA GLY A 67 0.53 10.82 -6.39
C GLY A 67 1.86 10.64 -5.66
N LEU A 68 1.92 9.80 -4.62
CA LEU A 68 3.16 9.53 -3.91
C LEU A 68 4.17 8.83 -4.82
N LYS A 69 5.44 9.25 -4.74
CA LYS A 69 6.52 8.66 -5.53
C LYS A 69 7.00 7.34 -4.95
N LEU A 70 7.05 7.25 -3.62
CA LEU A 70 7.60 6.12 -2.87
C LEU A 70 6.71 5.77 -1.68
N VAL A 71 6.59 4.48 -1.41
CA VAL A 71 5.95 3.90 -0.22
C VAL A 71 6.84 2.79 0.34
N CYS A 72 6.75 2.55 1.65
CA CYS A 72 7.43 1.46 2.32
C CYS A 72 6.55 0.23 2.53
#